data_AF-A0AA46PSD4-F1
#
_entry.id   AF-A0AA46PSD4-F1
#
_cell.length_a   1.000
_cell.length_b   1.000
_cell.length_c   1.000
_cell.angle_alpha   90.00
_cell.angle_beta   90.00
_cell.angle_gamma   90.00
#
_symmetry.space_group_name_H-M   'P 1'
#
loop_
_entity.id
_entity.type
_entity.pdbx_description
1 polymer ?
#
loop_
_entity_poly.entity_id
_entity_poly.type
_entity_poly.pdbx_seq_one_letter_code
_entity_poly.pdbx_strand_id
1 'polypeptide(L)'
;MKTAYVNKSLPFLQLSVFTAGVLLFQVKLFTFAFILSFGLIIFLLFLSKQERVFSWTTAGYLTGSLLFLYGDKLLDALPLPYYILLILNRLLLVIPILILVYISIKFNKTAIPFLQKPDWNSLIFFPFIWSGFHSIKIKHFLMIAIVINFAAFAYSIFSADNSFSRDFLIFLIGFSIVNGLMEELLWRGIILSRMAELSGEKAAVLFSGLAFGFSHMMLGYSFILCLLFAVGGIFYAAVTVKSQSIFPAFIWHMAMNVFMILSGLISFPG
;
A
#
# COMPACT_ATOMS: atom_id res chain seq x y z
N MET A 1 32.76 25.31 -9.21
CA MET A 1 31.64 24.48 -8.73
C MET A 1 30.53 24.52 -9.77
N LYS A 2 30.41 23.50 -10.64
CA LYS A 2 29.28 23.40 -11.56
C LYS A 2 28.06 22.98 -10.74
N THR A 3 27.09 23.87 -10.59
CA THR A 3 25.72 23.52 -10.19
C THR A 3 25.22 22.47 -11.18
N ALA A 4 25.25 21.20 -10.79
CA ALA A 4 24.61 20.15 -11.55
C ALA A 4 23.13 20.52 -11.66
N TYR A 5 22.66 20.73 -12.88
CA TYR A 5 21.23 20.86 -13.17
C TYR A 5 20.56 19.56 -12.72
N VAL A 6 20.00 19.54 -11.51
CA VAL A 6 19.17 18.43 -11.05
C VAL A 6 17.92 18.46 -11.94
N ASN A 7 17.83 17.50 -12.86
CA ASN A 7 16.69 17.39 -13.75
C ASN A 7 15.45 17.07 -12.92
N LYS A 8 14.59 18.08 -12.71
CA LYS A 8 13.36 17.96 -11.92
C LYS A 8 12.39 16.88 -12.42
N SER A 9 12.55 16.38 -13.65
CA SER A 9 11.72 15.30 -14.20
C SER A 9 12.16 13.89 -13.78
N LEU A 10 13.41 13.70 -13.34
CA LEU A 10 13.97 12.39 -13.03
C LEU A 10 13.24 11.67 -11.86
N PRO A 11 12.90 12.35 -10.75
CA PRO A 11 12.06 11.77 -9.70
C PRO A 11 10.72 11.23 -10.21
N PHE A 12 10.01 12.00 -11.02
CA PHE A 12 8.71 11.61 -11.56
C PHE A 12 8.82 10.42 -12.52
N LEU A 13 9.88 10.36 -13.32
CA LEU A 13 10.17 9.20 -14.15
C LEU A 13 10.38 7.95 -13.27
N GLN A 14 11.17 8.03 -12.21
CA GLN A 14 11.38 6.88 -11.30
C GLN A 14 10.08 6.41 -10.63
N LEU A 15 9.22 7.32 -10.17
CA LEU A 15 7.91 6.98 -9.62
C LEU A 15 6.99 6.31 -10.64
N SER A 16 7.01 6.82 -11.88
CA SER A 16 6.21 6.27 -12.99
C SER A 16 6.68 4.87 -13.33
N VAL A 17 8.00 4.65 -13.36
CA VAL A 17 8.58 3.33 -13.59
C VAL A 17 8.26 2.37 -12.45
N PHE A 18 8.33 2.79 -11.18
CA PHE A 18 7.89 1.96 -10.06
C PHE A 18 6.42 1.53 -10.23
N THR A 19 5.53 2.48 -10.52
CA THR A 19 4.09 2.23 -10.68
C THR A 19 3.80 1.30 -11.87
N ALA A 20 4.49 1.52 -13.00
CA ALA A 20 4.42 0.63 -14.15
C ALA A 20 4.98 -0.76 -13.83
N GLY A 21 6.06 -0.85 -13.04
CA GLY A 21 6.63 -2.11 -12.57
C GLY A 21 5.65 -2.90 -11.71
N VAL A 22 4.95 -2.22 -10.79
CA VAL A 22 3.86 -2.83 -10.01
C VAL A 22 2.77 -3.33 -10.95
N LEU A 23 2.28 -2.51 -11.88
CA LEU A 23 1.23 -2.91 -12.81
C LEU A 23 1.63 -4.12 -13.68
N LEU A 24 2.82 -4.09 -14.28
CA LEU A 24 3.36 -5.18 -15.10
C LEU A 24 3.51 -6.48 -14.30
N PHE A 25 3.97 -6.39 -13.06
CA PHE A 25 4.06 -7.53 -12.16
C PHE A 25 2.68 -8.15 -11.91
N GLN A 26 1.68 -7.30 -11.69
CA GLN A 26 0.31 -7.71 -11.36
C GLN A 26 -0.43 -8.34 -12.55
N VAL A 27 -0.11 -7.95 -13.78
CA VAL A 27 -0.60 -8.62 -15.01
C VAL A 27 0.26 -9.82 -15.43
N LYS A 28 1.11 -10.35 -14.54
CA LYS A 28 1.98 -11.52 -14.75
C LYS A 28 3.00 -11.37 -15.90
N LEU A 29 3.30 -10.13 -16.30
CA LEU A 29 4.35 -9.83 -17.28
C LEU A 29 5.72 -9.73 -16.60
N PHE A 30 6.11 -10.79 -15.89
CA PHE A 30 7.29 -10.82 -15.03
C PHE A 30 8.58 -10.47 -15.80
N THR A 31 8.75 -10.99 -17.02
CA THR A 31 9.92 -10.68 -17.85
C THR A 31 10.08 -9.18 -18.09
N PHE A 32 8.97 -8.47 -18.38
CA PHE A 32 9.00 -7.03 -18.58
C PHE A 32 9.26 -6.28 -17.27
N ALA A 33 8.65 -6.68 -16.15
CA ALA A 33 8.93 -6.09 -14.84
C ALA A 33 10.41 -6.28 -14.43
N PHE A 34 11.01 -7.43 -14.76
CA PHE A 34 12.42 -7.72 -14.53
C PHE A 34 13.34 -6.89 -15.43
N ILE A 35 13.05 -6.79 -16.74
CA ILE A 35 13.80 -5.94 -17.66
C ILE A 35 13.73 -4.47 -17.22
N LEU A 36 12.55 -4.02 -16.78
CA LEU A 36 12.35 -2.66 -16.26
C LEU A 36 13.20 -2.42 -14.99
N SER A 37 13.19 -3.36 -14.05
CA SER A 37 14.00 -3.31 -12.82
C SER A 37 15.49 -3.29 -13.13
N PHE A 38 15.93 -4.17 -14.02
CA PHE A 38 17.33 -4.29 -14.42
C PHE A 38 17.81 -3.06 -15.18
N GLY A 39 16.99 -2.56 -16.12
CA GLY A 39 17.22 -1.32 -16.85
C GLY A 39 17.34 -0.11 -15.91
N LEU A 40 16.50 -0.04 -14.87
CA LEU A 40 16.59 0.99 -13.83
C LEU A 40 17.87 0.87 -13.01
N ILE A 41 18.24 -0.32 -12.53
CA ILE A 41 19.46 -0.52 -11.74
C ILE A 41 20.68 -0.07 -12.56
N ILE A 42 20.75 -0.45 -13.84
CA ILE A 42 21.81 -0.02 -14.75
C ILE A 42 21.79 1.50 -14.90
N PHE A 43 20.64 2.09 -15.24
CA PHE A 43 20.49 3.53 -15.42
C PHE A 43 20.89 4.33 -14.17
N LEU A 44 20.61 3.82 -12.97
CA LEU A 44 20.83 4.49 -11.69
C LEU A 44 22.26 4.33 -11.16
N LEU A 45 22.99 3.30 -11.61
CA LEU A 45 24.44 3.23 -11.41
C LEU A 45 25.16 4.45 -12.04
N PHE A 46 24.63 4.98 -13.14
CA PHE A 46 25.22 6.08 -13.89
C PHE A 46 24.83 7.51 -13.42
N LEU A 47 23.75 7.70 -12.66
CA LEU A 47 23.16 9.06 -12.48
C LEU A 47 23.48 9.84 -11.19
N SER A 48 23.75 9.19 -10.05
CA SER A 48 24.48 9.76 -8.87
C SER A 48 24.22 8.91 -7.61
N LYS A 49 25.04 9.07 -6.56
CA LYS A 49 24.91 8.35 -5.29
C LYS A 49 23.64 8.69 -4.48
N GLN A 50 23.05 9.87 -4.68
CA GLN A 50 22.02 10.41 -3.78
C GLN A 50 20.61 9.83 -4.04
N GLU A 51 20.32 9.40 -5.27
CA GLU A 51 19.00 8.87 -5.66
C GLU A 51 18.92 7.34 -5.74
N ARG A 52 19.99 6.62 -5.36
CA ARG A 52 20.04 5.15 -5.45
C ARG A 52 19.05 4.43 -4.54
N VAL A 53 18.63 5.07 -3.44
CA VAL A 53 17.79 4.42 -2.43
C VAL A 53 16.45 4.00 -3.01
N PHE A 54 15.80 4.88 -3.78
CA PHE A 54 14.51 4.55 -4.39
C PHE A 54 14.65 3.50 -5.49
N SER A 55 15.75 3.53 -6.24
CA SER A 55 16.12 2.50 -7.20
C SER A 55 16.16 1.11 -6.57
N TRP A 56 16.90 0.99 -5.47
CA TRP A 56 16.99 -0.26 -4.71
C TRP A 56 15.66 -0.62 -4.07
N THR A 57 14.87 0.36 -3.64
CA THR A 57 13.51 0.14 -3.13
C THR A 57 12.63 -0.50 -4.21
N THR A 58 12.67 -0.01 -5.46
CA THR A 58 11.94 -0.62 -6.59
C THR A 58 12.39 -2.07 -6.82
N ALA A 59 13.70 -2.30 -6.92
CA ALA A 59 14.25 -3.64 -7.12
C ALA A 59 13.88 -4.59 -5.96
N GLY A 60 13.99 -4.11 -4.72
CA GLY A 60 13.66 -4.85 -3.51
C GLY A 60 12.18 -5.17 -3.40
N TYR A 61 11.31 -4.24 -3.77
CA TYR A 61 9.86 -4.47 -3.79
C TYR A 61 9.49 -5.56 -4.80
N LEU A 62 10.00 -5.50 -6.03
CA LEU A 62 9.70 -6.48 -7.07
C LEU A 62 10.30 -7.86 -6.74
N THR A 63 11.52 -7.89 -6.20
CA THR A 63 12.13 -9.13 -5.69
C THR A 63 11.33 -9.72 -4.54
N GLY A 64 10.94 -8.89 -3.56
CA GLY A 64 10.13 -9.32 -2.42
C GLY A 64 8.73 -9.78 -2.84
N SER A 65 8.13 -9.14 -3.84
CA SER A 65 6.85 -9.55 -4.44
C SER A 65 6.97 -10.90 -5.15
N LEU A 66 8.10 -11.16 -5.83
CA LEU A 66 8.37 -12.47 -6.41
C LEU A 66 8.52 -13.55 -5.33
N LEU A 67 9.28 -13.27 -4.26
CA LEU A 67 9.43 -14.20 -3.14
C LEU A 67 8.12 -14.44 -2.40
N PHE A 68 7.28 -13.42 -2.25
CA PHE A 68 5.91 -13.55 -1.76
C PHE A 68 5.11 -14.55 -2.59
N LEU A 69 5.18 -14.48 -3.93
CA LEU A 69 4.48 -15.43 -4.82
C LEU A 69 4.97 -16.87 -4.67
N TYR A 70 6.28 -17.08 -4.45
CA TYR A 70 6.79 -18.41 -4.15
C TYR A 70 6.35 -18.89 -2.76
N GLY A 71 6.35 -18.00 -1.76
CA GLY A 71 5.85 -18.29 -0.43
C GLY A 71 4.37 -18.69 -0.44
N ASP A 72 3.55 -18.03 -1.24
CA ASP A 72 2.12 -18.35 -1.40
C ASP A 72 1.92 -19.78 -1.89
N LYS A 73 2.66 -20.19 -2.93
CA LYS A 73 2.65 -21.58 -3.41
C LYS A 73 3.10 -22.61 -2.38
N LEU A 74 3.95 -22.22 -1.44
CA LEU A 74 4.35 -23.11 -0.34
C LEU A 74 3.26 -23.23 0.73
N LEU A 75 2.44 -22.19 0.93
CA LEU A 75 1.30 -22.25 1.83
C LEU A 75 0.24 -23.26 1.35
N ASP A 76 0.06 -23.41 0.04
CA ASP A 76 -0.86 -24.40 -0.55
C ASP A 76 -0.53 -25.85 -0.16
N ALA A 77 0.71 -26.13 0.26
CA ALA A 77 1.13 -27.46 0.71
C ALA A 77 0.81 -27.74 2.19
N LEU A 78 0.35 -26.74 2.96
CA LEU A 78 0.05 -26.89 4.38
C LEU A 78 -1.36 -27.46 4.58
N PRO A 79 -1.55 -28.45 5.48
CA PRO A 79 -2.87 -29.04 5.76
C PRO A 79 -3.69 -28.17 6.73
N LEU A 80 -3.90 -26.89 6.38
CA LEU A 80 -4.64 -25.93 7.18
C LEU A 80 -5.95 -25.52 6.49
N PRO A 81 -6.98 -25.08 7.25
CA PRO A 81 -8.18 -24.51 6.65
C PRO A 81 -7.87 -23.31 5.75
N TYR A 82 -8.56 -23.20 4.62
CA TYR A 82 -8.23 -22.20 3.61
C TYR A 82 -8.38 -20.75 4.12
N TYR A 83 -9.31 -20.46 5.04
CA TYR A 83 -9.40 -19.14 5.68
C TYR A 83 -8.16 -18.78 6.52
N ILE A 84 -7.48 -19.77 7.13
CA ILE A 84 -6.19 -19.57 7.81
C ILE A 84 -5.09 -19.33 6.79
N LEU A 85 -5.07 -20.08 5.68
CA LEU A 85 -4.10 -19.88 4.60
C LEU A 85 -4.17 -18.46 4.02
N LEU A 86 -5.37 -17.89 3.87
CA LEU A 86 -5.54 -16.50 3.44
C LEU A 86 -4.96 -15.50 4.43
N ILE A 87 -5.07 -15.72 5.74
CA ILE A 87 -4.43 -14.86 6.75
C ILE A 87 -2.90 -15.00 6.70
N LEU A 88 -2.40 -16.24 6.60
CA LEU A 88 -0.96 -16.52 6.48
C LEU A 88 -0.36 -15.92 5.21
N ASN A 89 -1.10 -15.95 4.10
CA ASN A 89 -0.71 -15.30 2.86
C ASN A 89 -0.44 -13.81 3.09
N ARG A 90 -1.30 -13.11 3.86
CA ARG A 90 -1.06 -11.69 4.17
C ARG A 90 0.16 -11.47 5.06
N LEU A 91 0.48 -12.40 5.95
CA LEU A 91 1.74 -12.35 6.71
C LEU A 91 2.98 -12.48 5.83
N LEU A 92 2.91 -13.10 4.64
CA LEU A 92 4.06 -13.18 3.72
C LEU A 92 4.52 -11.80 3.22
N LEU A 93 3.70 -10.75 3.34
CA LEU A 93 4.14 -9.38 3.09
C LEU A 93 5.30 -8.95 4.01
N VAL A 94 5.57 -9.68 5.09
CA VAL A 94 6.79 -9.52 5.89
C VAL A 94 8.05 -9.65 5.02
N ILE A 95 8.02 -10.47 3.96
CA ILE A 95 9.17 -10.69 3.06
C ILE A 95 9.57 -9.39 2.34
N PRO A 96 8.72 -8.74 1.52
CA PRO A 96 9.06 -7.45 0.92
C PRO A 96 9.35 -6.39 1.98
N ILE A 97 8.64 -6.37 3.12
CA ILE A 97 8.91 -5.42 4.22
C ILE A 97 10.35 -5.56 4.72
N LEU A 98 10.81 -6.76 5.06
CA LEU A 98 12.16 -6.99 5.59
C LEU A 98 13.25 -6.59 4.58
N ILE A 99 13.05 -6.89 3.29
CA ILE A 99 13.97 -6.49 2.23
C ILE A 99 14.06 -4.95 2.14
N LEU A 100 12.94 -4.25 2.17
CA LEU A 100 12.91 -2.79 2.09
C LEU A 100 13.43 -2.10 3.37
N VAL A 101 13.22 -2.72 4.54
CA VAL A 101 13.83 -2.29 5.82
C VAL A 101 15.34 -2.42 5.72
N TYR A 102 15.86 -3.56 5.26
CA TYR A 102 17.29 -3.78 5.07
C TYR A 102 17.90 -2.73 4.12
N ILE A 103 17.25 -2.47 2.98
CA ILE A 103 17.68 -1.44 2.03
C ILE A 103 17.72 -0.07 2.71
N SER A 104 16.68 0.30 3.46
CA SER A 104 16.64 1.58 4.17
C SER A 104 17.81 1.74 5.14
N ILE A 105 18.07 0.72 5.96
CA ILE A 105 19.19 0.71 6.92
C ILE A 105 20.53 0.80 6.18
N LYS A 106 20.71 0.04 5.09
CA LYS A 106 21.96 0.03 4.31
C LYS A 106 22.31 1.41 3.73
N PHE A 107 21.31 2.23 3.45
CA PHE A 107 21.46 3.60 2.96
C PHE A 107 21.34 4.67 4.07
N ASN A 108 21.43 4.28 5.35
CA ASN A 108 21.34 5.17 6.51
C ASN A 108 20.04 5.99 6.53
N LYS A 109 18.92 5.38 6.12
CA LYS A 109 17.59 5.96 6.19
C LYS A 109 16.78 5.30 7.28
N THR A 110 15.93 6.08 7.95
CA THR A 110 14.91 5.53 8.85
C THR A 110 13.97 4.63 8.05
N ALA A 111 13.81 3.37 8.47
CA ALA A 111 13.07 2.38 7.70
C ALA A 111 11.56 2.71 7.60
N ILE A 112 10.94 3.08 8.72
CA ILE A 112 9.50 3.39 8.80
C ILE A 112 9.30 4.71 9.56
N PRO A 113 9.52 5.87 8.91
CA PRO A 113 9.46 7.18 9.59
C PRO A 113 8.08 7.49 10.20
N PHE A 114 7.01 7.01 9.57
CA PHE A 114 5.63 7.24 10.02
C PHE A 114 5.16 6.27 11.12
N LEU A 115 6.05 5.44 11.68
CA LEU A 115 5.70 4.61 12.84
C LEU A 115 5.86 5.42 14.13
N GLN A 116 4.98 6.39 14.31
CA GLN A 116 4.97 7.28 15.47
C GLN A 116 3.54 7.67 15.85
N LYS A 117 3.37 8.37 16.98
CA LYS A 117 2.03 8.78 17.44
C LYS A 117 1.41 9.80 16.46
N PRO A 118 0.13 9.63 16.08
CA PRO A 118 -0.53 10.54 15.15
C PRO A 118 -0.81 11.91 15.75
N ASP A 119 -0.64 12.95 14.93
CA ASP A 119 -1.26 14.24 15.18
C ASP A 119 -2.73 14.21 14.72
N TRP A 120 -3.63 13.93 15.67
CA TRP A 120 -5.08 13.90 15.41
C TRP A 120 -5.71 15.27 15.13
N ASN A 121 -5.01 16.36 15.44
CA ASN A 121 -5.50 17.73 15.28
C ASN A 121 -5.04 18.38 13.97
N SER A 122 -4.14 17.74 13.23
CA SER A 122 -3.74 18.23 11.93
C SER A 122 -4.93 18.28 10.95
N LEU A 123 -4.86 19.22 10.02
CA LEU A 123 -5.97 19.57 9.14
C LEU A 123 -5.82 18.93 7.76
N ILE A 124 -6.88 18.29 7.28
CA ILE A 124 -7.06 17.90 5.88
C ILE A 124 -8.04 18.88 5.24
N PHE A 125 -7.74 19.29 4.01
CA PHE A 125 -8.57 20.20 3.23
C PHE A 125 -9.44 19.44 2.22
N PHE A 126 -10.61 19.99 1.90
CA PHE A 126 -11.55 19.44 0.92
C PHE A 126 -11.92 20.50 -0.14
N PRO A 127 -11.98 20.14 -1.44
CA PRO A 127 -11.87 18.79 -2.02
C PRO A 127 -10.43 18.31 -2.25
N PHE A 128 -9.43 19.19 -2.23
CA PHE A 128 -8.04 18.79 -2.42
C PHE A 128 -7.32 18.73 -1.07
N ILE A 129 -6.65 17.61 -0.78
CA ILE A 129 -6.01 17.27 0.51
C ILE A 129 -5.17 18.42 1.11
N TRP A 130 -4.47 19.19 0.28
CA TRP A 130 -3.60 20.31 0.71
C TRP A 130 -4.22 21.69 0.56
N SER A 131 -5.33 21.83 -0.17
CA SER A 131 -5.95 23.13 -0.43
C SER A 131 -7.44 22.96 -0.72
N GLY A 132 -8.28 23.71 -0.05
CA GLY A 132 -9.72 23.55 -0.18
C GLY A 132 -10.45 24.62 0.59
N PHE A 133 -11.74 24.74 0.32
CA PHE A 133 -12.61 25.72 0.97
C PHE A 133 -13.06 25.26 2.36
N HIS A 134 -12.96 23.96 2.67
CA HIS A 134 -13.19 23.41 4.00
C HIS A 134 -11.95 22.71 4.53
N SER A 135 -11.74 22.79 5.84
CA SER A 135 -10.70 22.04 6.54
C SER A 135 -11.28 21.33 7.74
N ILE A 136 -10.78 20.13 8.02
CA ILE A 136 -11.27 19.29 9.11
C ILE A 136 -10.09 18.58 9.77
N LYS A 137 -10.17 18.39 11.08
CA LYS A 137 -9.17 17.63 11.83
C LYS A 137 -9.22 16.15 11.43
N ILE A 138 -8.06 15.49 11.38
CA ILE A 138 -7.95 14.08 10.98
C ILE A 138 -8.90 13.17 11.75
N LYS A 139 -9.08 13.37 13.06
CA LYS A 139 -10.01 12.54 13.84
C LYS A 139 -11.45 12.58 13.32
N HIS A 140 -11.94 13.76 12.93
CA HIS A 140 -13.30 13.90 12.41
C HIS A 140 -13.38 13.45 10.95
N PHE A 141 -12.35 13.72 10.16
CA PHE A 141 -12.24 13.18 8.80
C PHE A 141 -12.35 11.65 8.81
N LEU A 142 -11.59 10.97 9.67
CA LEU A 142 -11.58 9.52 9.79
C LEU A 142 -12.95 8.97 10.19
N MET A 143 -13.62 9.58 11.18
CA MET A 143 -14.97 9.17 11.58
C MET A 143 -15.97 9.30 10.42
N ILE A 144 -15.98 10.45 9.73
CA ILE A 144 -16.86 10.69 8.59
C ILE A 144 -16.56 9.69 7.46
N ALA A 145 -15.29 9.47 7.16
CA ALA A 145 -14.87 8.54 6.11
C ALA A 145 -15.31 7.09 6.41
N ILE A 146 -15.15 6.63 7.65
CA ILE A 146 -15.63 5.30 8.06
C ILE A 146 -17.15 5.20 7.97
N VAL A 147 -17.89 6.24 8.39
CA VAL A 147 -19.36 6.26 8.30
C VAL A 147 -19.84 6.25 6.84
N ILE A 148 -19.23 7.06 5.97
CA ILE A 148 -19.55 7.09 4.53
C ILE A 148 -19.24 5.73 3.91
N ASN A 149 -18.09 5.14 4.23
CA ASN A 149 -17.72 3.83 3.70
C ASN A 149 -18.66 2.73 4.20
N PHE A 150 -19.06 2.76 5.48
CA PHE A 150 -20.08 1.86 6.00
C PHE A 150 -21.41 2.03 5.24
N ALA A 151 -21.87 3.27 5.05
CA ALA A 151 -23.10 3.54 4.30
C ALA A 151 -23.04 3.04 2.86
N ALA A 152 -21.87 3.16 2.19
CA ALA A 152 -21.66 2.65 0.84
C ALA A 152 -21.71 1.11 0.76
N PHE A 153 -21.27 0.41 1.82
CA PHE A 153 -21.31 -1.05 1.91
C PHE A 153 -22.59 -1.61 2.55
N ALA A 154 -23.40 -0.76 3.20
CA ALA A 154 -24.51 -1.17 4.05
C ALA A 154 -25.49 -2.11 3.34
N TYR A 155 -25.92 -1.77 2.12
CA TYR A 155 -26.83 -2.62 1.35
C TYR A 155 -26.25 -4.03 1.14
N SER A 156 -25.00 -4.13 0.69
CA SER A 156 -24.34 -5.42 0.46
C SER A 156 -24.09 -6.19 1.75
N ILE A 157 -23.74 -5.51 2.84
CA ILE A 157 -23.57 -6.14 4.17
C ILE A 157 -24.88 -6.75 4.66
N PHE A 158 -25.99 -6.02 4.58
CA PHE A 158 -27.29 -6.51 5.06
C PHE A 158 -27.96 -7.51 4.10
N SER A 159 -27.52 -7.55 2.84
CA SER A 159 -27.99 -8.53 1.86
C SER A 159 -27.14 -9.81 1.84
N ALA A 160 -25.96 -9.81 2.49
CA ALA A 160 -25.08 -10.97 2.55
C ALA A 160 -25.56 -11.97 3.60
N ASP A 161 -25.67 -13.24 3.21
CA ASP A 161 -26.05 -14.34 4.11
C ASP A 161 -24.80 -14.88 4.83
N ASN A 162 -24.33 -14.16 5.84
CA ASN A 162 -23.18 -14.55 6.64
C ASN A 162 -23.64 -15.42 7.83
N SER A 163 -23.10 -16.63 7.96
CA SER A 163 -23.43 -17.57 9.05
C SER A 163 -22.84 -17.20 10.42
N PHE A 164 -22.02 -16.15 10.50
CA PHE A 164 -21.31 -15.67 11.71
C PHE A 164 -20.69 -16.79 12.58
N SER A 165 -20.18 -17.84 11.93
CA SER A 165 -19.52 -18.95 12.61
C SER A 165 -18.24 -18.50 13.33
N ARG A 166 -17.73 -19.35 14.23
CA ARG A 166 -16.43 -19.10 14.90
C ARG A 166 -15.32 -18.84 13.88
N ASP A 167 -15.28 -19.65 12.82
CA ASP A 167 -14.25 -19.57 11.78
C ASP A 167 -14.39 -18.29 10.95
N PHE A 168 -15.63 -17.87 10.68
CA PHE A 168 -15.91 -16.58 10.07
C PHE A 168 -15.41 -15.42 10.94
N LEU A 169 -15.64 -15.45 12.25
CA LEU A 169 -15.15 -14.40 13.17
C LEU A 169 -13.63 -14.36 13.26
N ILE A 170 -12.98 -15.53 13.28
CA ILE A 170 -11.51 -15.63 13.22
C ILE A 170 -11.00 -15.02 11.91
N PHE A 171 -11.63 -15.34 10.78
CA PHE A 171 -11.28 -14.78 9.49
C PHE A 171 -11.48 -13.26 9.45
N LEU A 172 -12.66 -12.79 9.84
CA LEU A 172 -13.03 -11.37 9.86
C LEU A 172 -12.02 -10.52 10.64
N ILE A 173 -11.71 -10.92 11.87
CA ILE A 173 -10.81 -10.17 12.76
C ILE A 173 -9.34 -10.39 12.33
N GLY A 174 -8.94 -11.65 12.15
CA GLY A 174 -7.57 -12.02 11.83
C GLY A 174 -7.11 -11.43 10.49
N PHE A 175 -7.90 -11.60 9.44
CA PHE A 175 -7.58 -11.05 8.12
C PHE A 175 -7.55 -9.53 8.16
N SER A 176 -8.55 -8.87 8.77
CA SER A 176 -8.63 -7.39 8.76
C SER A 176 -7.44 -6.74 9.47
N ILE A 177 -7.03 -7.28 10.63
CA ILE A 177 -5.89 -6.78 11.40
C ILE A 177 -4.58 -7.08 10.67
N VAL A 178 -4.35 -8.33 10.26
CA VAL A 178 -3.10 -8.74 9.62
C VAL A 178 -2.93 -8.03 8.29
N ASN A 179 -3.94 -8.06 7.43
CA ASN A 179 -3.89 -7.41 6.11
C ASN A 179 -3.68 -5.90 6.26
N GLY A 180 -4.49 -5.25 7.10
CA GLY A 180 -4.37 -3.82 7.35
C GLY A 180 -2.98 -3.44 7.87
N LEU A 181 -2.44 -4.20 8.82
CA LEU A 181 -1.13 -3.90 9.40
C LEU A 181 -0.01 -4.08 8.37
N MET A 182 0.02 -5.22 7.69
CA MET A 182 1.08 -5.54 6.73
C MET A 182 1.07 -4.59 5.54
N GLU A 183 -0.11 -4.31 4.97
CA GLU A 183 -0.22 -3.38 3.85
C GLU A 183 0.14 -1.94 4.25
N GLU A 184 -0.30 -1.45 5.41
CA GLU A 184 0.06 -0.08 5.83
C GLU A 184 1.54 0.06 6.21
N LEU A 185 2.16 -0.96 6.80
CA LEU A 185 3.61 -0.97 7.05
C LEU A 185 4.39 -0.87 5.73
N LEU A 186 4.00 -1.65 4.72
CA LEU A 186 4.64 -1.67 3.41
C LEU A 186 4.41 -0.35 2.66
N TRP A 187 3.14 0.02 2.46
CA TRP A 187 2.75 1.10 1.56
C TRP A 187 2.90 2.48 2.20
N ARG A 188 2.42 2.68 3.42
CA ARG A 188 2.41 3.99 4.10
C ARG A 188 3.67 4.20 4.91
N GLY A 189 4.19 3.12 5.50
CA GLY A 189 5.42 3.14 6.24
C GLY A 189 6.66 3.35 5.35
N ILE A 190 6.91 2.41 4.44
CA ILE A 190 8.18 2.34 3.70
C ILE A 190 8.08 2.98 2.31
N ILE A 191 7.15 2.53 1.46
CA ILE A 191 7.09 2.98 0.06
C ILE A 191 6.79 4.48 -0.03
N LEU A 192 5.74 4.95 0.66
CA LEU A 192 5.36 6.36 0.68
C LEU A 192 6.49 7.26 1.19
N SER A 193 7.18 6.87 2.26
CA SER A 193 8.28 7.67 2.81
C SER A 193 9.45 7.79 1.82
N ARG A 194 9.81 6.71 1.13
CA ARG A 194 10.83 6.73 0.08
C ARG A 194 10.41 7.55 -1.14
N MET A 195 9.15 7.49 -1.55
CA MET A 195 8.61 8.35 -2.61
C MET A 195 8.61 9.84 -2.22
N ALA A 196 8.28 10.14 -0.97
CA ALA A 196 8.22 11.50 -0.45
C ALA A 196 9.61 12.15 -0.37
N GLU A 197 10.62 11.39 0.07
CA GLU A 197 12.02 11.85 0.04
C GLU A 197 12.52 12.12 -1.38
N LEU A 198 12.07 11.36 -2.37
CA LEU A 198 12.48 11.50 -3.77
C LEU A 198 11.81 12.68 -4.49
N SER A 199 10.51 12.90 -4.25
CA SER A 199 9.67 13.74 -5.12
C SER A 199 8.78 14.76 -4.39
N GLY A 200 8.82 14.76 -3.06
CA GLY A 200 7.90 15.51 -2.21
C GLY A 200 6.57 14.80 -1.98
N GLU A 201 5.85 15.25 -0.94
CA GLU A 201 4.64 14.59 -0.43
C GLU A 201 3.52 14.45 -1.45
N LYS A 202 3.26 15.51 -2.25
CA LYS A 202 2.12 15.53 -3.18
C LYS A 202 2.24 14.44 -4.26
N ALA A 203 3.42 14.35 -4.87
CA ALA A 203 3.70 13.33 -5.87
C ALA A 203 3.70 11.93 -5.23
N ALA A 204 4.33 11.78 -4.06
CA ALA A 204 4.37 10.52 -3.33
C ALA A 204 2.97 9.98 -2.98
N VAL A 205 2.05 10.83 -2.53
CA VAL A 205 0.67 10.44 -2.23
C VAL A 205 -0.05 9.96 -3.48
N LEU A 206 0.08 10.67 -4.60
CA LEU A 206 -0.54 10.28 -5.87
C LEU A 206 0.01 8.94 -6.38
N PHE A 207 1.34 8.83 -6.51
CA PHE A 207 1.98 7.65 -7.10
C PHE A 207 1.89 6.42 -6.17
N SER A 208 2.03 6.59 -4.84
CA SER A 208 1.84 5.46 -3.91
C SER A 208 0.40 4.98 -3.90
N GLY A 209 -0.58 5.88 -3.99
CA GLY A 209 -1.99 5.51 -4.09
C GLY A 209 -2.30 4.75 -5.37
N LEU A 210 -1.81 5.21 -6.52
CA LEU A 210 -1.94 4.49 -7.80
C LEU A 210 -1.31 3.10 -7.75
N ALA A 211 -0.07 3.00 -7.28
CA ALA A 211 0.63 1.73 -7.16
C ALA A 211 -0.08 0.76 -6.19
N PHE A 212 -0.59 1.27 -5.06
CA PHE A 212 -1.41 0.51 -4.12
C PHE A 212 -2.68 -0.03 -4.78
N GLY A 213 -3.41 0.78 -5.55
CA GLY A 213 -4.60 0.30 -6.25
C GLY A 213 -4.27 -0.81 -7.25
N PHE A 214 -3.22 -0.64 -8.05
CA PHE A 214 -2.79 -1.66 -9.03
C PHE A 214 -2.26 -2.93 -8.37
N SER A 215 -1.73 -2.88 -7.14
CA SER A 215 -1.24 -4.07 -6.44
C SER A 215 -2.33 -5.10 -6.10
N HIS A 216 -3.60 -4.76 -6.33
CA HIS A 216 -4.75 -5.62 -6.07
C HIS A 216 -5.20 -6.43 -7.30
N MET A 217 -4.69 -6.15 -8.50
CA MET A 217 -5.14 -6.83 -9.73
C MET A 217 -4.83 -8.33 -9.70
N MET A 218 -3.71 -8.74 -9.12
CA MET A 218 -3.35 -10.16 -8.99
C MET A 218 -4.26 -10.93 -8.05
N LEU A 219 -5.02 -10.23 -7.19
CA LEU A 219 -6.07 -10.82 -6.35
C LEU A 219 -7.37 -11.10 -7.12
N GLY A 220 -7.40 -10.84 -8.43
CA GLY A 220 -8.55 -11.10 -9.30
C GLY A 220 -9.53 -9.95 -9.42
N TYR A 221 -9.25 -8.79 -8.82
CA TYR A 221 -10.10 -7.61 -8.93
C TYR A 221 -10.01 -6.96 -10.31
N SER A 222 -11.14 -6.43 -10.80
CA SER A 222 -11.19 -5.73 -12.08
C SER A 222 -10.36 -4.45 -12.07
N PHE A 223 -9.93 -3.99 -13.24
CA PHE A 223 -9.16 -2.75 -13.37
C PHE A 223 -9.92 -1.54 -12.80
N ILE A 224 -11.24 -1.46 -13.03
CA ILE A 224 -12.08 -0.38 -12.51
C ILE A 224 -12.09 -0.38 -10.98
N LEU A 225 -12.22 -1.56 -10.36
CA LEU A 225 -12.19 -1.68 -8.90
C LEU A 225 -10.80 -1.33 -8.34
N CYS A 226 -9.73 -1.67 -9.05
CA CYS A 226 -8.38 -1.27 -8.68
C CYS A 226 -8.16 0.25 -8.76
N LEU A 227 -8.85 0.97 -9.67
CA LEU A 227 -8.86 2.43 -9.67
C LEU A 227 -9.56 3.01 -8.42
N LEU A 228 -10.63 2.36 -7.94
CA LEU A 228 -11.27 2.75 -6.67
C LEU A 228 -10.33 2.51 -5.48
N PHE A 229 -9.62 1.39 -5.46
CA PHE A 229 -8.56 1.13 -4.48
C PHE A 229 -7.42 2.15 -4.59
N ALA A 230 -7.09 2.62 -5.79
CA ALA A 230 -6.10 3.69 -5.95
C ALA A 230 -6.56 5.00 -5.31
N VAL A 231 -7.83 5.36 -5.49
CA VAL A 231 -8.43 6.54 -4.83
C VAL A 231 -8.38 6.39 -3.31
N GLY A 232 -8.83 5.25 -2.77
CA GLY A 232 -8.70 4.96 -1.34
C GLY A 232 -7.24 5.02 -0.88
N GLY A 233 -6.32 4.54 -1.73
CA GLY A 233 -4.91 4.52 -1.46
C GLY A 233 -4.27 5.91 -1.37
N ILE A 234 -4.72 6.84 -2.22
CA ILE A 234 -4.36 8.27 -2.18
C ILE A 234 -4.82 8.87 -0.85
N PHE A 235 -6.05 8.58 -0.40
CA PHE A 235 -6.55 9.08 0.87
C PHE A 235 -5.80 8.52 2.07
N TYR A 236 -5.48 7.22 2.10
CA TYR A 236 -4.67 6.64 3.18
C TYR A 236 -3.28 7.27 3.24
N ALA A 237 -2.64 7.48 2.09
CA ALA A 237 -1.35 8.16 2.01
C ALA A 237 -1.45 9.62 2.48
N ALA A 238 -2.50 10.33 2.09
CA ALA A 238 -2.78 11.69 2.53
C ALA A 238 -2.94 11.81 4.04
N VAL A 239 -3.77 10.96 4.65
CA VAL A 239 -3.96 10.96 6.11
C VAL A 239 -2.65 10.61 6.81
N THR A 240 -1.85 9.69 6.26
CA THR A 240 -0.54 9.32 6.82
C THR A 240 0.41 10.52 6.85
N VAL A 241 0.57 11.21 5.71
CA VAL A 241 1.43 12.40 5.62
C VAL A 241 0.92 13.51 6.53
N LYS A 242 -0.39 13.76 6.56
CA LYS A 242 -0.96 14.87 7.34
C LYS A 242 -0.94 14.60 8.85
N SER A 243 -1.13 13.35 9.28
CA SER A 243 -1.01 12.96 10.70
C SER A 243 0.41 12.64 11.13
N GLN A 244 1.34 12.57 10.17
CA GLN A 244 2.70 12.07 10.36
C GLN A 244 2.75 10.67 10.99
N SER A 245 1.77 9.81 10.68
CA SER A 245 1.60 8.51 11.32
C SER A 245 0.82 7.52 10.46
N ILE A 246 1.20 6.24 10.47
CA ILE A 246 0.44 5.18 9.78
C ILE A 246 -0.88 4.82 10.49
N PHE A 247 -1.02 5.10 11.80
CA PHE A 247 -2.15 4.61 12.60
C PHE A 247 -3.54 5.00 12.08
N PRO A 248 -3.82 6.26 11.67
CA PRO A 248 -5.13 6.61 11.14
C PRO A 248 -5.47 5.84 9.85
N ALA A 249 -4.48 5.64 8.96
CA ALA A 249 -4.67 4.86 7.74
C ALA A 249 -4.90 3.37 8.07
N PHE A 250 -4.16 2.83 9.03
CA PHE A 250 -4.37 1.46 9.53
C PHE A 250 -5.77 1.24 10.10
N ILE A 251 -6.27 2.14 10.94
CA ILE A 251 -7.63 2.05 11.49
C ILE A 251 -8.68 2.08 10.36
N TRP A 252 -8.50 3.00 9.40
CA TRP A 252 -9.42 3.10 8.27
C TRP A 252 -9.39 1.85 7.40
N HIS A 253 -8.19 1.36 7.07
CA HIS A 253 -8.02 0.18 6.23
C HIS A 253 -8.57 -1.07 6.92
N MET A 254 -8.34 -1.24 8.23
CA MET A 254 -8.93 -2.34 9.00
C MET A 254 -10.47 -2.28 8.95
N ALA A 255 -11.08 -1.10 9.11
CA ALA A 255 -12.53 -0.93 8.99
C ALA A 255 -13.02 -1.30 7.58
N MET A 256 -12.28 -0.91 6.53
CA MET A 256 -12.59 -1.29 5.16
C MET A 256 -12.52 -2.79 4.93
N ASN A 257 -11.49 -3.47 5.45
CA ASN A 257 -11.39 -4.93 5.34
C ASN A 257 -12.60 -5.61 6.01
N VAL A 258 -13.02 -5.14 7.19
CA VAL A 258 -14.24 -5.60 7.86
C VAL A 258 -15.46 -5.41 6.97
N PHE A 259 -15.65 -4.23 6.39
CA PHE A 259 -16.81 -3.96 5.52
C PHE A 259 -16.79 -4.82 4.25
N MET A 260 -15.62 -5.02 3.64
CA MET A 260 -15.46 -5.86 2.45
C MET A 260 -15.71 -7.34 2.73
N ILE A 261 -15.31 -7.86 3.89
CA ILE A 261 -15.60 -9.24 4.29
C ILE A 261 -17.09 -9.40 4.58
N LEU A 262 -17.68 -8.50 5.37
CA LEU A 262 -19.11 -8.55 5.71
C LEU A 262 -20.00 -8.42 4.47
N SER A 263 -19.57 -7.67 3.45
CA SER A 263 -20.30 -7.53 2.19
C SER A 263 -20.08 -8.69 1.20
N GLY A 264 -19.23 -9.67 1.53
CA GLY A 264 -18.83 -10.76 0.63
C GLY A 264 -17.89 -10.35 -0.50
N LEU A 265 -17.36 -9.11 -0.52
CA LEU A 265 -16.39 -8.67 -1.53
C LEU A 265 -15.02 -9.33 -1.31
N ILE A 266 -14.69 -9.63 -0.06
CA ILE A 266 -13.67 -10.60 0.32
C ILE A 266 -14.42 -11.83 0.83
N SER A 267 -14.50 -12.86 0.00
CA SER A 267 -15.27 -14.07 0.33
C SER A 267 -14.64 -14.83 1.50
N PHE A 268 -15.44 -15.15 2.51
CA PHE A 268 -15.07 -16.17 3.50
C PHE A 268 -15.25 -17.55 2.86
N PRO A 269 -14.19 -18.39 2.80
CA PRO A 269 -14.22 -19.63 2.04
C PRO A 269 -14.51 -20.87 2.91
N GLY A 270 -15.33 -20.73 3.95
CA GLY A 270 -15.66 -21.81 4.90
C GLY A 270 -17.14 -22.04 5.06
#